data_AF-A0A2V9LXD1-F1
#
_entry.id   AF-A0A2V9LXD1-F1
#
_cell.length_a   1.000
_cell.length_b   1.000
_cell.length_c   1.000
_cell.angle_alpha   90.00
_cell.angle_beta   90.00
_cell.angle_gamma   90.00
#
_symmetry.space_group_name_H-M   'P 1'
#
loop_
_entity.id
_entity.type
_entity.pdbx_description
1 polymer ?
#
loop_
_entity_poly.entity_id
_entity_poly.type
_entity_poly.pdbx_seq_one_letter_code
_entity_poly.pdbx_strand_id
1 'polypeptide(L)'
;MGESLCMTLGTLSMVFGLSLMPFAPDIPSYCAIIALIGFGTGINNPSISSLLSRHSGVDEQGGIMGIAQSMGSLGRILGPIWGGYTFGAVGIRSPFITAGCIMALAFLLTLENLRRG
;
A
#
# COMPACT_ATOMS: atom_id res chain seq x y z
N MET A 1 1.94 9.89 -17.12
CA MET A 1 0.51 10.00 -16.78
C MET A 1 -0.11 8.63 -16.48
N GLY A 2 0.04 7.63 -17.36
CA GLY A 2 -0.52 6.29 -17.13
C GLY A 2 -0.04 5.60 -15.83
N GLU A 3 1.27 5.57 -15.56
CA GLU A 3 1.80 4.88 -14.36
C GLU A 3 1.39 5.52 -13.03
N SER A 4 1.36 6.86 -12.96
CA SER A 4 0.92 7.59 -11.75
C SER A 4 -0.57 7.39 -11.50
N LEU A 5 -1.39 7.28 -12.55
CA LEU A 5 -2.81 6.93 -12.44
C LEU A 5 -2.99 5.48 -11.97
N CYS A 6 -2.26 4.53 -12.54
CA CYS A 6 -2.24 3.13 -12.10
C CYS A 6 -1.86 3.01 -10.62
N MET A 7 -0.84 3.73 -10.18
CA MET A 7 -0.42 3.77 -8.78
C MET A 7 -1.51 4.34 -7.87
N THR A 8 -2.19 5.41 -8.30
CA THR A 8 -3.29 6.04 -7.55
C THR A 8 -4.48 5.10 -7.43
N LEU A 9 -4.89 4.45 -8.53
CA LEU A 9 -5.98 3.48 -8.54
C LEU A 9 -5.65 2.23 -7.72
N GLY A 10 -4.42 1.73 -7.81
CA GLY A 10 -3.95 0.59 -7.03
C GLY A 10 -3.97 0.90 -5.53
N THR A 11 -3.50 2.07 -5.13
CA THR A 11 -3.48 2.51 -3.72
C THR A 11 -4.91 2.72 -3.21
N LEU A 12 -5.80 3.30 -4.01
CA LEU A 12 -7.22 3.44 -3.67
C LEU A 12 -7.88 2.09 -3.42
N SER A 13 -7.64 1.10 -4.29
CA SER A 13 -8.12 -0.27 -4.14
C SER A 13 -7.69 -0.88 -2.80
N MET A 14 -6.43 -0.65 -2.40
CA MET A 14 -5.90 -1.14 -1.12
C MET A 14 -6.55 -0.44 0.09
N VAL A 15 -6.81 0.87 0.01
CA VAL A 15 -7.53 1.61 1.07
C VAL A 15 -8.90 1.00 1.31
N PHE A 16 -9.67 0.79 0.23
CA PHE A 16 -10.99 0.17 0.32
C PHE A 16 -10.89 -1.26 0.85
N GLY A 17 -9.97 -2.06 0.32
CA GLY A 17 -9.78 -3.44 0.75
C GLY A 17 -9.47 -3.54 2.25
N LEU A 18 -8.46 -2.82 2.74
CA LEU A 18 -8.05 -2.84 4.14
C LEU A 18 -9.15 -2.30 5.08
N SER A 19 -9.89 -1.26 4.65
CA SER A 19 -10.94 -0.65 5.47
C SER A 19 -12.21 -1.50 5.54
N LEU A 20 -12.53 -2.26 4.49
CA LEU A 20 -13.71 -3.14 4.42
C LEU A 20 -13.46 -4.52 5.04
N MET A 21 -12.21 -4.99 5.04
CA MET A 21 -11.79 -6.29 5.61
C MET A 21 -12.34 -6.61 7.01
N PRO A 22 -12.37 -5.69 8.00
CA PRO A 22 -12.88 -5.99 9.35
C PRO A 22 -14.40 -6.12 9.42
N PHE A 23 -15.13 -5.78 8.34
CA PHE A 23 -16.57 -5.87 8.24
C PHE A 23 -17.05 -7.05 7.38
N ALA A 24 -16.13 -7.89 6.89
CA ALA A 24 -16.48 -9.07 6.10
C ALA A 24 -17.29 -10.07 6.93
N PRO A 25 -18.55 -10.38 6.55
CA PRO A 25 -19.42 -11.27 7.32
C PRO A 25 -19.14 -12.76 7.07
N ASP A 26 -18.53 -13.11 5.95
CA ASP A 26 -18.35 -14.50 5.50
C ASP A 26 -16.99 -14.74 4.80
N ILE A 27 -16.59 -16.01 4.68
CA ILE A 27 -15.31 -16.39 4.05
C ILE A 27 -15.22 -15.93 2.57
N PRO A 28 -16.26 -16.11 1.72
CA PRO A 28 -16.23 -15.63 0.34
C PRO A 28 -15.98 -14.13 0.19
N SER A 29 -16.64 -13.29 0.99
CA SER A 29 -16.46 -11.84 0.99
C SER A 29 -15.04 -11.46 1.42
N TYR A 30 -14.48 -12.17 2.40
CA TYR A 30 -13.08 -11.98 2.80
C TYR A 30 -12.10 -12.33 1.67
N CYS A 31 -12.33 -13.45 0.97
CA CYS A 31 -11.54 -13.82 -0.21
C CYS A 31 -11.64 -12.77 -1.34
N ALA A 32 -12.83 -12.23 -1.58
CA ALA A 32 -13.03 -11.17 -2.57
C ALA A 32 -12.27 -9.89 -2.20
N ILE A 33 -12.27 -9.50 -0.92
CA ILE A 33 -11.51 -8.34 -0.42
C ILE A 33 -10.00 -8.57 -0.56
N ILE A 34 -9.49 -9.77 -0.23
CA ILE A 34 -8.08 -10.11 -0.43
C ILE A 34 -7.71 -10.03 -1.92
N ALA A 35 -8.57 -10.51 -2.81
CA ALA A 35 -8.34 -10.41 -4.25
C ALA A 35 -8.26 -8.95 -4.70
N LEU A 36 -9.10 -8.06 -4.17
CA LEU A 36 -9.06 -6.62 -4.44
C LEU A 36 -7.76 -5.96 -3.95
N ILE A 37 -7.28 -6.33 -2.76
CA ILE A 37 -5.97 -5.88 -2.25
C ILE A 37 -4.84 -6.40 -3.12
N GLY A 38 -4.91 -7.68 -3.53
CA GLY A 38 -3.94 -8.35 -4.40
C GLY A 38 -3.86 -7.72 -5.81
N PHE A 39 -5.00 -7.28 -6.33
CA PHE A 39 -5.04 -6.50 -7.57
C PHE A 39 -4.31 -5.16 -7.41
N GLY A 40 -4.57 -4.45 -6.30
CA GLY A 40 -3.91 -3.18 -5.99
C GLY A 40 -2.39 -3.33 -5.82
N THR A 41 -1.93 -4.35 -5.09
CA THR A 41 -0.48 -4.64 -4.92
C THR A 41 0.17 -4.98 -6.27
N GLY A 42 -0.51 -5.76 -7.10
CA GLY A 42 -0.03 -6.20 -8.41
C GLY A 42 0.21 -5.04 -9.38
N ILE A 43 -0.56 -3.96 -9.28
CA ILE A 43 -0.37 -2.75 -10.07
C ILE A 43 0.72 -1.84 -9.45
N ASN A 44 0.71 -1.68 -8.13
CA ASN A 44 1.60 -0.76 -7.44
C ASN A 44 3.09 -1.15 -7.53
N ASN A 45 3.42 -2.43 -7.34
CA ASN A 45 4.81 -2.90 -7.37
C ASN A 45 5.57 -2.54 -8.66
N PRO A 46 5.08 -2.89 -9.87
CA PRO A 46 5.74 -2.50 -11.11
C PRO A 46 5.68 -0.99 -11.37
N SER A 47 4.59 -0.31 -10.98
CA SER A 47 4.45 1.14 -11.16
C SER A 47 5.48 1.92 -10.35
N ILE A 48 5.71 1.53 -9.08
CA ILE A 48 6.73 2.13 -8.21
C ILE A 48 8.12 1.89 -8.80
N SER A 49 8.42 0.65 -9.21
CA SER A 49 9.71 0.32 -9.81
C SER A 49 9.99 1.14 -11.09
N SER A 50 8.98 1.27 -11.96
CA SER A 50 9.07 2.08 -13.18
C SER A 50 9.27 3.56 -12.87
N LEU A 51 8.49 4.13 -11.95
CA LEU A 51 8.60 5.54 -11.56
C LEU A 51 9.96 5.85 -10.95
N LEU A 52 10.49 4.98 -10.07
CA LEU A 52 11.82 5.15 -9.51
C LEU A 52 12.87 5.08 -10.61
N SER A 53 12.82 4.07 -11.49
CA SER A 53 13.75 3.95 -12.61
C SER A 53 13.74 5.17 -13.53
N ARG A 54 12.57 5.78 -13.77
CA ARG A 54 12.42 6.88 -14.73
C ARG A 54 12.85 8.24 -14.18
N HIS A 55 12.81 8.42 -12.86
CA HIS A 55 13.20 9.67 -12.19
C HIS A 55 14.61 9.58 -11.55
N SER A 56 15.28 8.44 -11.65
CA SER A 56 16.65 8.25 -11.16
C SER A 56 17.66 8.40 -12.30
N GLY A 57 18.84 8.95 -12.02
CA GLY A 57 20.00 8.84 -12.92
C GLY A 57 20.48 7.40 -13.05
N VAL A 58 21.13 7.06 -14.17
CA VAL A 58 21.61 5.69 -14.47
C VAL A 58 22.53 5.17 -13.37
N ASP A 59 23.41 6.02 -12.84
CA ASP A 59 24.37 5.66 -11.79
C ASP A 59 23.73 5.57 -10.38
N GLU A 60 22.56 6.19 -10.19
CA GLU A 60 21.88 6.29 -8.89
C GLU A 60 20.73 5.28 -8.74
N GLN A 61 20.30 4.67 -9.84
CA GLN A 61 19.13 3.79 -9.89
C GLN A 61 19.23 2.62 -8.89
N GLY A 62 20.41 2.01 -8.77
CA GLY A 62 20.65 0.92 -7.80
C GLY A 62 20.51 1.39 -6.34
N GLY A 63 21.00 2.59 -6.03
CA GLY A 63 20.88 3.19 -4.70
C GLY A 63 19.42 3.52 -4.35
N ILE A 64 18.69 4.11 -5.29
CA ILE A 64 17.28 4.48 -5.10
C ILE A 64 16.39 3.23 -4.96
N MET A 65 16.61 2.20 -5.78
CA MET A 65 15.93 0.91 -5.61
C MET A 65 16.29 0.23 -4.29
N GLY A 66 17.55 0.33 -3.85
CA GLY A 66 18.00 -0.15 -2.54
C GLY A 66 17.24 0.52 -1.39
N ILE A 67 17.11 1.85 -1.41
CA ILE A 67 16.32 2.60 -0.41
C ILE A 67 14.86 2.14 -0.42
N ALA A 68 14.25 1.99 -1.60
CA ALA A 68 12.87 1.53 -1.72
C ALA A 68 12.69 0.12 -1.12
N GLN A 69 13.64 -0.79 -1.37
CA GLN A 69 13.63 -2.13 -0.78
C GLN A 69 13.82 -2.08 0.74
N SER A 70 14.70 -1.21 1.25
CA SER A 70 14.87 -0.98 2.70
C SER A 70 13.59 -0.48 3.35
N MET A 71 12.90 0.48 2.73
CA MET A 71 11.59 0.95 3.22
C MET A 71 10.55 -0.17 3.23
N GLY A 72 10.51 -1.00 2.18
CA GLY A 72 9.65 -2.19 2.15
C GLY A 72 9.97 -3.19 3.27
N SER A 73 11.25 -3.41 3.57
CA SER A 73 11.67 -4.26 4.69
C SER A 73 11.29 -3.68 6.05
N LEU A 74 11.46 -2.37 6.25
CA LEU A 74 10.98 -1.69 7.45
C LEU A 74 9.48 -1.85 7.63
N GLY A 75 8.70 -1.68 6.57
CA GLY A 75 7.25 -1.93 6.60
C GLY A 75 6.89 -3.36 6.99
N ARG A 76 7.64 -4.36 6.49
CA ARG A 76 7.44 -5.77 6.86
C ARG A 76 7.82 -6.10 8.31
N ILE A 77 8.70 -5.32 8.93
CA ILE A 77 9.07 -5.47 10.35
C ILE A 77 8.06 -4.72 11.23
N LEU A 78 7.80 -3.46 10.93
CA LEU A 78 6.93 -2.59 11.72
C LEU A 78 5.46 -2.99 11.61
N GLY A 79 5.03 -3.51 10.46
CA GLY A 79 3.65 -3.90 10.19
C GLY A 79 3.12 -4.93 11.20
N PRO A 80 3.75 -6.10 11.36
CA PRO A 80 3.35 -7.11 12.36
C PRO A 80 3.49 -6.61 13.81
N ILE A 81 4.52 -5.82 14.13
CA ILE A 81 4.70 -5.25 15.48
C ILE A 81 3.51 -4.33 15.82
N TRP A 82 3.18 -3.41 14.92
CA TRP A 82 2.05 -2.50 15.07
C TRP A 82 0.72 -3.23 15.06
N GLY A 83 0.55 -4.19 14.14
CA GLY A 83 -0.64 -5.01 14.00
C GLY A 83 -0.92 -5.84 15.26
N GLY A 84 0.12 -6.47 15.82
CA GLY A 84 0.01 -7.24 17.07
C GLY A 84 -0.32 -6.35 18.26
N TYR A 85 0.33 -5.18 18.38
CA TYR A 85 0.04 -4.21 19.43
C TYR A 85 -1.41 -3.71 19.37
N THR A 86 -1.86 -3.25 18.20
CA THR A 86 -3.22 -2.73 18.02
C THR A 86 -4.27 -3.82 18.21
N PHE A 87 -4.02 -5.02 17.72
CA PHE A 87 -4.85 -6.20 17.95
C PHE A 87 -5.03 -6.49 19.44
N GLY A 88 -3.94 -6.49 20.21
CA GLY A 88 -3.98 -6.76 21.66
C GLY A 88 -4.60 -5.64 22.49
N ALA A 89 -4.39 -4.37 22.12
CA ALA A 89 -4.84 -3.23 22.90
C ALA A 89 -6.30 -2.83 22.65
N VAL A 90 -6.79 -2.97 21.40
CA VAL A 90 -8.11 -2.45 20.98
C VAL A 90 -9.04 -3.55 20.43
N GLY A 91 -8.47 -4.65 19.92
CA GLY A 91 -9.23 -5.81 19.43
C GLY A 91 -9.01 -6.11 17.94
N ILE A 92 -9.69 -7.15 17.44
CA ILE A 92 -9.41 -7.77 16.14
C ILE A 92 -9.55 -6.86 14.91
N ARG A 93 -10.37 -5.80 14.99
CA ARG A 93 -10.63 -4.89 13.86
C ARG A 93 -9.59 -3.77 13.73
N SER A 94 -8.92 -3.41 14.83
CA SER A 94 -8.01 -2.28 14.88
C SER A 94 -6.78 -2.36 13.96
N PRO A 95 -6.11 -3.52 13.73
CA PRO A 95 -4.97 -3.55 12.81
C PRO A 95 -5.38 -3.22 11.38
N PHE A 96 -6.56 -3.67 10.93
CA PHE A 96 -7.07 -3.40 9.59
C PHE A 96 -7.47 -1.93 9.43
N ILE A 97 -8.17 -1.35 10.42
CA ILE A 97 -8.57 0.05 10.38
C ILE A 97 -7.33 0.96 10.38
N THR A 98 -6.36 0.71 11.26
CA THR A 98 -5.14 1.52 11.30
C THR A 98 -4.29 1.37 10.04
N ALA A 99 -4.19 0.17 9.46
CA ALA A 99 -3.56 -0.04 8.16
C ALA A 99 -4.31 0.70 7.04
N GLY A 100 -5.64 0.69 7.05
CA GLY A 100 -6.49 1.47 6.15
C GLY A 100 -6.22 2.97 6.25
N CYS A 101 -6.09 3.51 7.48
CA CYS A 101 -5.73 4.92 7.70
C CYS A 101 -4.33 5.25 7.15
N ILE A 102 -3.32 4.41 7.41
CA ILE A 102 -1.96 4.60 6.89
C ILE A 102 -1.98 4.58 5.36
N MET A 103 -2.71 3.63 4.77
CA MET A 103 -2.85 3.52 3.31
C MET A 103 -3.62 4.71 2.73
N ALA A 104 -4.60 5.26 3.45
CA ALA A 104 -5.33 6.46 3.03
C ALA A 104 -4.42 7.69 2.99
N LEU A 105 -3.50 7.84 3.95
CA LEU A 105 -2.47 8.87 3.90
C LEU A 105 -1.55 8.68 2.68
N ALA A 106 -1.12 7.45 2.40
CA ALA A 106 -0.34 7.14 1.20
C ALA A 106 -1.11 7.46 -0.10
N PHE A 107 -2.41 7.20 -0.13
CA PHE A 107 -3.29 7.58 -1.24
C PHE A 107 -3.35 9.11 -1.42
N LEU A 108 -3.50 9.88 -0.34
CA LEU A 108 -3.50 11.34 -0.43
C LEU A 108 -2.18 11.88 -0.97
N LEU A 109 -1.04 11.33 -0.52
CA LEU A 109 0.28 11.72 -1.02
C LEU A 109 0.47 11.39 -2.51
N THR A 110 0.00 10.22 -2.96
CA THR A 110 0.07 9.84 -4.38
C THR A 110 -0.86 10.70 -5.23
N LEU A 111 -2.05 11.05 -4.72
CA LEU A 111 -2.99 11.94 -5.38
C LEU A 111 -2.45 13.38 -5.52
N GLU A 112 -1.78 13.91 -4.50
CA GLU A 112 -1.15 15.23 -4.56
C GLU A 112 0.00 15.26 -5.58
N ASN A 113 0.81 14.20 -5.64
CA ASN A 113 1.85 14.05 -6.65
C ASN A 113 1.26 13.99 -8.07
N LEU A 114 0.13 13.29 -8.27
CA LEU A 114 -0.57 13.25 -9.56
C LEU A 114 -1.13 14.63 -9.96
N ARG A 115 -1.57 15.44 -8.99
CA ARG A 115 -2.11 16.79 -9.26
C ARG A 115 -1.04 17.83 -9.59
N ARG A 116 0.21 17.60 -9.15
CA ARG A 116 1.33 18.52 -9.36
C ARG A 116 2.13 18.26 -10.64
N GLY A 117 2.02 17.06 -11.23
CA GLY A 117 2.69 16.68 -12.47
C GLY A 117 1.78 16.73 -13.69
#